data_AF-A0A927QXQ1-F1
#
_entry.id   AF-A0A927QXQ1-F1
#
_cell.length_a   1.000
_cell.length_b   1.000
_cell.length_c   1.000
_cell.angle_alpha   90.00
_cell.angle_beta   90.00
_cell.angle_gamma   90.00
#
_symmetry.space_group_name_H-M   'P 1'
#
loop_
_entity.id
_entity.type
_entity.pdbx_description
1 polymer ?
#
loop_
_entity_poly.entity_id
_entity_poly.type
_entity_poly.pdbx_seq_one_letter_code
_entity_poly.pdbx_strand_id
1 'polypeptide(L)'
;MRFGRRLTIVVAMVLGSLVLSGNAAQAAYYNTYSDIASTPDTSCCTGVQGFAAGSTYLYSIKTRTNYDDVSAIYRVHKTTGARVVMRNGTNNTSTNTWLGHGNDMTIVDIDEQHHMFIVTMNETGAQLVKLRYDGTTYYHAGSYQVRLNGVAFAPSGIDRVSDNSTAITFMFKSGRTIYNGSLPLRAASGTINVTKAFDLQVDGALVNGATVPDLGTFSNQGFFYDESKKVLYNPLTKGHRSIVLVYRNVSPTTTGTAPAATDLSFRITSAAYAIKFEIEGVGLSDGKLYFSTNRANESGAHDGVHVFNGYVAA
;
A
#
# COMPACT_ATOMS: atom_id res chain seq x y z
N MET A 1 -9.61 -75.42 7.48
CA MET A 1 -9.38 -74.00 7.84
C MET A 1 -8.53 -73.29 6.79
N ARG A 2 -9.13 -72.81 5.69
CA ARG A 2 -8.48 -71.99 4.66
C ARG A 2 -9.52 -71.11 3.97
N PHE A 3 -10.11 -70.16 4.69
CA PHE A 3 -11.01 -69.14 4.12
C PHE A 3 -10.80 -67.73 4.67
N GLY A 4 -9.87 -67.53 5.60
CA GLY A 4 -9.67 -66.24 6.29
C GLY A 4 -8.59 -65.32 5.70
N ARG A 5 -7.93 -65.68 4.59
CA ARG A 5 -6.76 -64.92 4.06
C ARG A 5 -7.00 -64.17 2.75
N ARG A 6 -8.20 -64.25 2.16
CA ARG A 6 -8.54 -63.53 0.91
C ARG A 6 -9.46 -62.33 1.10
N LEU A 7 -10.02 -62.12 2.30
CA LEU A 7 -10.89 -60.98 2.59
C LEU A 7 -10.15 -59.74 3.13
N THR A 8 -8.89 -59.89 3.53
CA THR A 8 -8.08 -58.76 4.06
C THR A 8 -7.47 -57.89 2.96
N ILE A 9 -7.41 -58.39 1.71
CA ILE A 9 -6.83 -57.64 0.57
C ILE A 9 -7.87 -56.73 -0.10
N VAL A 10 -9.17 -57.05 -0.01
CA VAL A 10 -10.23 -56.25 -0.66
C VAL A 10 -10.59 -55.00 0.16
N VAL A 11 -10.55 -55.06 1.50
CA VAL A 11 -10.82 -53.89 2.35
C VAL A 11 -9.69 -52.85 2.27
N ALA A 12 -8.44 -53.29 2.06
CA ALA A 12 -7.30 -52.39 1.86
C ALA A 12 -7.34 -51.64 0.51
N MET A 13 -8.02 -52.16 -0.52
CA MET A 13 -8.16 -51.46 -1.81
C MET A 13 -9.31 -50.45 -1.86
N VAL A 14 -10.35 -50.61 -1.02
CA VAL A 14 -11.46 -49.63 -0.95
C VAL A 14 -11.13 -48.46 -0.02
N LEU A 15 -10.26 -48.65 0.98
CA LEU A 15 -9.72 -47.54 1.80
C LEU A 15 -8.58 -46.77 1.13
N GLY A 16 -7.94 -47.31 0.09
CA GLY A 16 -6.89 -46.64 -0.68
C GLY A 16 -7.38 -45.69 -1.77
N SER A 17 -8.70 -45.60 -1.99
CA SER A 17 -9.32 -44.76 -3.03
C SER A 17 -10.03 -43.51 -2.50
N LEU A 18 -10.03 -43.29 -1.18
CA LEU A 18 -10.18 -41.95 -0.59
C LEU A 18 -8.84 -41.23 -0.63
N VAL A 19 -8.27 -41.12 -1.84
CA VAL A 19 -7.42 -39.97 -2.15
C VAL A 19 -8.38 -38.79 -1.96
N LEU A 20 -8.29 -38.16 -0.79
CA LEU A 20 -8.68 -36.77 -0.62
C LEU A 20 -7.94 -36.06 -1.75
N SER A 21 -8.64 -35.88 -2.87
CA SER A 21 -8.39 -34.79 -3.79
C SER A 21 -8.61 -33.57 -2.93
N GLY A 22 -7.56 -33.20 -2.19
CA GLY A 22 -7.46 -31.87 -1.63
C GLY A 22 -7.63 -30.99 -2.85
N ASN A 23 -8.82 -30.37 -2.96
CA ASN A 23 -9.02 -29.29 -3.90
C ASN A 23 -7.79 -28.40 -3.73
N ALA A 24 -7.03 -28.19 -4.81
CA ALA A 24 -5.95 -27.22 -4.79
C ALA A 24 -6.53 -25.99 -4.10
N ALA A 25 -5.95 -25.59 -2.96
CA ALA A 25 -6.51 -24.52 -2.14
C ALA A 25 -6.88 -23.38 -3.07
N GLN A 26 -8.18 -23.10 -3.20
CA GLN A 26 -8.66 -22.16 -4.22
C GLN A 26 -7.95 -20.84 -3.96
N ALA A 27 -7.26 -20.31 -4.97
CA ALA A 27 -6.56 -19.04 -4.84
C ALA A 27 -7.55 -18.00 -4.31
N ALA A 28 -7.24 -17.42 -3.14
CA ALA A 28 -8.06 -16.40 -2.53
C ALA A 28 -8.07 -15.18 -3.44
N TYR A 29 -9.26 -14.79 -3.87
CA TYR A 29 -9.47 -13.72 -4.82
C TYR A 29 -10.53 -12.76 -4.31
N TYR A 30 -10.14 -11.50 -4.14
CA TYR A 30 -11.00 -10.45 -3.60
C TYR A 30 -11.26 -9.39 -4.67
N ASN A 31 -12.52 -9.23 -5.02
CA ASN A 31 -12.95 -8.37 -6.14
C ASN A 31 -14.12 -7.44 -5.81
N THR A 32 -14.47 -7.32 -4.53
CA THR A 32 -15.48 -6.37 -4.05
C THR A 32 -14.94 -5.59 -2.87
N TYR A 33 -15.51 -4.42 -2.64
CA TYR A 33 -15.12 -3.50 -1.58
C TYR A 33 -16.35 -2.78 -1.03
N SER A 34 -16.19 -2.12 0.11
CA SER A 34 -17.17 -1.21 0.69
C SER A 34 -16.57 0.19 0.80
N ASP A 35 -17.36 1.20 0.45
CA ASP A 35 -17.00 2.60 0.68
C ASP A 35 -17.02 2.90 2.19
N ILE A 36 -15.99 3.59 2.67
CA ILE A 36 -15.95 4.10 4.07
C ILE A 36 -16.31 5.57 4.08
N ALA A 37 -15.65 6.37 3.25
CA ALA A 37 -15.95 7.78 3.09
C ALA A 37 -15.47 8.28 1.72
N SER A 38 -16.18 9.27 1.16
CA SER A 38 -15.66 10.03 0.03
C SER A 38 -14.54 10.98 0.47
N THR A 39 -13.65 11.37 -0.44
CA THR A 39 -12.61 12.38 -0.22
C THR A 39 -12.75 13.46 -1.31
N PRO A 40 -13.69 14.42 -1.14
CA PRO A 40 -14.01 15.40 -2.18
C PRO A 40 -12.82 16.30 -2.47
N ASP A 41 -12.93 17.11 -3.52
CA ASP A 41 -11.91 18.11 -3.81
C ASP A 41 -11.87 19.17 -2.71
N THR A 42 -10.67 19.66 -2.39
CA THR A 42 -10.48 20.76 -1.44
C THR A 42 -9.53 21.77 -2.03
N SER A 43 -9.99 23.02 -2.11
CA SER A 43 -9.25 24.07 -2.83
C SER A 43 -8.95 23.61 -4.26
N CYS A 44 -7.68 23.55 -4.65
CA CYS A 44 -7.23 23.05 -5.95
C CYS A 44 -6.75 21.58 -5.91
N CYS A 45 -6.83 20.90 -4.77
CA CYS A 45 -6.37 19.53 -4.62
C CYS A 45 -7.46 18.55 -5.08
N THR A 46 -7.22 17.91 -6.22
CA THR A 46 -8.21 17.11 -6.97
C THR A 46 -7.81 15.66 -7.16
N GLY A 47 -6.51 15.34 -7.19
CA GLY A 47 -6.05 13.96 -7.38
C GLY A 47 -5.68 13.30 -6.05
N VAL A 48 -6.26 12.15 -5.73
CA VAL A 48 -5.78 11.32 -4.60
C VAL A 48 -4.39 10.77 -4.92
N GLN A 49 -3.54 10.68 -3.90
CA GLN A 49 -2.18 10.15 -3.96
C GLN A 49 -1.97 9.21 -2.76
N GLY A 50 -0.94 9.44 -1.93
CA GLY A 50 -0.54 8.53 -0.87
C GLY A 50 -1.62 8.20 0.16
N PHE A 51 -1.46 7.05 0.80
CA PHE A 51 -2.40 6.48 1.76
C PHE A 51 -1.69 5.76 2.91
N ALA A 52 -2.23 5.82 4.11
CA ALA A 52 -1.86 4.93 5.20
C ALA A 52 -3.05 4.58 6.08
N ALA A 53 -3.04 3.35 6.61
CA ALA A 53 -4.01 2.89 7.60
C ALA A 53 -3.38 2.91 9.00
N GLY A 54 -3.90 3.78 9.87
CA GLY A 54 -3.58 3.75 11.30
C GLY A 54 -4.50 2.81 12.08
N SER A 55 -4.31 2.76 13.40
CA SER A 55 -5.11 1.94 14.31
C SER A 55 -6.57 2.39 14.41
N THR A 56 -6.89 3.66 14.19
CA THR A 56 -8.28 4.19 14.26
C THR A 56 -8.68 4.94 13.00
N TYR A 57 -7.72 5.59 12.34
CA TYR A 57 -7.97 6.48 11.22
C TYR A 57 -7.20 6.04 9.98
N LEU A 58 -7.80 6.28 8.83
CA LEU A 58 -7.19 6.18 7.51
C LEU A 58 -6.78 7.59 7.08
N TYR A 59 -5.66 7.69 6.39
CA TYR A 59 -5.11 8.96 5.93
C TYR A 59 -4.89 8.89 4.43
N SER A 60 -5.25 9.95 3.72
CA SER A 60 -5.01 10.06 2.27
C SER A 60 -4.60 11.48 1.90
N ILE A 61 -3.69 11.62 0.94
CA ILE A 61 -3.31 12.92 0.37
C ILE A 61 -4.14 13.17 -0.89
N LYS A 62 -4.57 14.42 -1.09
CA LYS A 62 -4.92 14.94 -2.43
C LYS A 62 -3.92 15.99 -2.86
N THR A 63 -3.47 15.95 -4.12
CA THR A 63 -2.63 16.97 -4.74
C THR A 63 -3.36 17.72 -5.84
N ARG A 64 -2.87 18.91 -6.20
CA ARG A 64 -3.32 19.61 -7.38
C ARG A 64 -2.85 18.87 -8.63
N THR A 65 -3.78 18.19 -9.30
CA THR A 65 -3.50 17.37 -10.48
C THR A 65 -2.70 18.16 -11.52
N ASN A 66 -1.66 17.54 -12.08
CA ASN A 66 -0.71 18.09 -13.07
C ASN A 66 0.30 19.13 -12.56
N TYR A 67 0.24 19.56 -11.29
CA TYR A 67 1.15 20.58 -10.77
C TYR A 67 1.93 20.14 -9.52
N ASP A 68 1.33 19.29 -8.67
CA ASP A 68 1.99 18.71 -7.49
C ASP A 68 2.64 19.72 -6.53
N ASP A 69 2.11 20.93 -6.49
CA ASP A 69 2.63 22.05 -5.69
C ASP A 69 1.75 22.40 -4.49
N VAL A 70 0.53 21.87 -4.45
CA VAL A 70 -0.42 22.05 -3.34
C VAL A 70 -1.04 20.71 -2.97
N SER A 71 -1.04 20.40 -1.67
CA SER A 71 -1.58 19.17 -1.11
C SER A 71 -2.53 19.43 0.06
N ALA A 72 -3.55 18.58 0.19
CA ALA A 72 -4.43 18.49 1.35
C ALA A 72 -4.38 17.06 1.92
N ILE A 73 -4.54 16.93 3.24
CA ILE A 73 -4.54 15.61 3.91
C ILE A 73 -5.93 15.37 4.50
N TYR A 74 -6.50 14.22 4.17
CA TYR A 74 -7.72 13.72 4.77
C TYR A 74 -7.40 12.74 5.89
N ARG A 75 -8.19 12.82 6.96
CA ARG A 75 -8.25 11.82 8.04
C ARG A 75 -9.68 11.30 8.12
N VAL A 76 -9.84 9.98 8.04
CA VAL A 76 -11.15 9.30 8.06
C VAL A 76 -11.17 8.26 9.15
N HIS A 77 -12.16 8.29 10.03
CA HIS A 77 -12.36 7.24 11.02
C HIS A 77 -12.78 5.94 10.33
N LYS A 78 -11.98 4.88 10.44
CA LYS A 78 -12.10 3.67 9.59
C LYS A 78 -13.44 2.94 9.71
N THR A 79 -14.10 3.04 10.86
CA THR A 79 -15.40 2.38 11.13
C THR A 79 -16.62 3.27 10.90
N THR A 80 -16.56 4.55 11.25
CA THR A 80 -17.73 5.45 11.20
C THR A 80 -17.79 6.28 9.92
N GLY A 81 -16.70 6.32 9.15
CA GLY A 81 -16.59 7.19 7.97
C GLY A 81 -16.45 8.68 8.30
N ALA A 82 -16.37 9.06 9.58
CA ALA A 82 -16.21 10.45 9.99
C ALA A 82 -14.92 11.02 9.40
N ARG A 83 -15.04 12.05 8.56
CA ARG A 83 -13.96 12.61 7.74
C ARG A 83 -13.66 14.04 8.11
N VAL A 84 -12.37 14.38 8.15
CA VAL A 84 -11.87 15.74 8.31
C VAL A 84 -10.75 16.00 7.29
N VAL A 85 -10.75 17.18 6.67
CA VAL A 85 -9.54 17.73 6.04
C VAL A 85 -8.67 18.26 7.17
N MET A 86 -7.48 17.69 7.34
CA MET A 86 -6.58 18.08 8.43
C MET A 86 -6.08 19.51 8.24
N ARG A 87 -5.90 20.21 9.35
CA ARG A 87 -5.39 21.58 9.40
C ARG A 87 -3.86 21.57 9.42
N ASN A 88 -3.25 22.38 8.57
CA ASN A 88 -1.86 22.75 8.64
C ASN A 88 -1.65 23.74 9.79
N GLY A 89 -1.13 23.27 10.91
CA GLY A 89 -0.84 24.09 12.09
C GLY A 89 0.37 25.01 11.91
N THR A 90 1.20 24.83 10.89
CA THR A 90 2.38 25.68 10.64
C THR A 90 1.99 27.07 10.11
N ASN A 91 0.95 27.15 9.27
CA ASN A 91 0.50 28.40 8.64
C ASN A 91 -1.02 28.62 8.73
N ASN A 92 -1.73 27.77 9.48
CA ASN A 92 -3.17 27.86 9.71
C ASN A 92 -4.03 27.76 8.43
N THR A 93 -3.68 26.85 7.51
CA THR A 93 -4.48 26.55 6.31
C THR A 93 -4.95 25.08 6.31
N SER A 94 -5.73 24.66 5.31
CA SER A 94 -6.08 23.25 5.08
C SER A 94 -5.17 22.55 4.04
N THR A 95 -4.18 23.29 3.54
CA THR A 95 -3.28 22.85 2.47
C THR A 95 -1.82 23.13 2.82
N ASN A 96 -0.90 22.52 2.07
CA ASN A 96 0.53 22.78 2.16
C ASN A 96 1.18 22.71 0.78
N THR A 97 2.45 23.11 0.68
CA THR A 97 3.21 23.14 -0.58
C THR A 97 4.49 22.32 -0.54
N TRP A 98 4.61 21.37 0.39
CA TRP A 98 5.87 20.68 0.66
C TRP A 98 5.90 19.23 0.18
N LEU A 99 4.72 18.65 -0.08
CA LEU A 99 4.60 17.20 -0.30
C LEU A 99 4.85 16.76 -1.74
N GLY A 100 5.05 17.68 -2.70
CA GLY A 100 5.22 17.31 -4.10
C GLY A 100 4.02 16.50 -4.59
N HIS A 101 4.29 15.39 -5.27
CA HIS A 101 3.28 14.42 -5.68
C HIS A 101 2.68 13.65 -4.49
N GLY A 102 3.37 13.56 -3.35
CA GLY A 102 2.86 12.91 -2.15
C GLY A 102 2.42 11.47 -2.38
N ASN A 103 3.15 10.71 -3.22
CA ASN A 103 2.69 9.46 -3.83
C ASN A 103 2.37 8.36 -2.80
N ASP A 104 3.04 8.38 -1.66
CA ASP A 104 2.85 7.37 -0.63
C ASP A 104 3.23 7.91 0.76
N MET A 105 2.73 7.25 1.80
CA MET A 105 3.05 7.62 3.17
C MET A 105 3.09 6.43 4.11
N THR A 106 3.84 6.59 5.21
CA THR A 106 3.79 5.66 6.34
C THR A 106 3.68 6.41 7.67
N ILE A 107 3.12 5.75 8.68
CA ILE A 107 2.88 6.32 10.00
C ILE A 107 3.87 5.71 10.98
N VAL A 108 4.50 6.55 11.78
CA VAL A 108 5.44 6.13 12.82
C VAL A 108 5.16 6.93 14.10
N ASP A 109 5.08 6.24 15.22
CA ASP A 109 4.96 6.87 16.53
C ASP A 109 6.36 7.03 17.12
N ILE A 110 6.72 8.26 17.48
CA ILE A 110 8.04 8.61 18.02
C ILE A 110 7.82 9.42 19.29
N ASP A 111 8.35 8.93 20.41
CA ASP A 111 8.22 9.59 21.71
C ASP A 111 6.75 9.95 22.03
N GLU A 112 5.84 8.98 21.84
CA GLU A 112 4.38 9.10 22.04
C GLU A 112 3.67 10.11 21.11
N GLN A 113 4.35 10.58 20.06
CA GLN A 113 3.79 11.48 19.07
C GLN A 113 3.66 10.81 17.70
N HIS A 114 2.53 11.06 17.04
CA HIS A 114 2.27 10.51 15.73
C HIS A 114 2.96 11.31 14.62
N HIS A 115 3.58 10.59 13.69
CA HIS A 115 4.24 11.17 12.54
C HIS A 115 3.81 10.52 11.23
N MET A 116 3.77 11.32 10.17
CA MET A 116 3.65 10.87 8.80
C MET A 116 4.98 11.10 8.08
N PHE A 117 5.49 10.07 7.43
CA PHE A 117 6.62 10.16 6.50
C PHE A 117 6.08 9.99 5.09
N ILE A 118 6.22 11.03 4.27
CA ILE A 118 5.54 11.14 2.97
C ILE A 118 6.60 11.32 1.88
N VAL A 119 6.61 10.42 0.90
CA VAL A 119 7.51 10.55 -0.27
C VAL A 119 6.93 11.55 -1.26
N THR A 120 7.78 12.45 -1.74
CA THR A 120 7.34 13.58 -2.56
C THR A 120 7.42 13.32 -4.07
N MET A 121 8.19 12.30 -4.48
CA MET A 121 8.64 12.06 -5.85
C MET A 121 9.43 13.22 -6.50
N ASN A 122 9.87 14.21 -5.73
CA ASN A 122 10.65 15.31 -6.29
C ASN A 122 12.09 14.88 -6.59
N GLU A 123 12.59 15.19 -7.79
CA GLU A 123 14.00 14.97 -8.16
C GLU A 123 14.97 15.97 -7.52
N THR A 124 14.44 17.11 -7.07
CA THR A 124 15.21 18.17 -6.39
C THR A 124 14.55 18.56 -5.08
N GLY A 125 15.31 19.18 -4.16
CA GLY A 125 14.79 19.53 -2.85
C GLY A 125 14.56 18.31 -1.96
N ALA A 126 13.43 18.27 -1.24
CA ALA A 126 13.08 17.17 -0.33
C ALA A 126 12.41 16.02 -1.08
N GLN A 127 12.93 14.80 -0.90
CA GLN A 127 12.34 13.55 -1.42
C GLN A 127 11.39 12.89 -0.39
N LEU A 128 11.56 13.26 0.88
CA LEU A 128 10.76 12.77 2.01
C LEU A 128 10.44 13.94 2.94
N VAL A 129 9.19 14.06 3.35
CA VAL A 129 8.74 15.04 4.36
C VAL A 129 8.22 14.31 5.58
N LYS A 130 8.63 14.78 6.77
CA LYS A 130 8.09 14.34 8.05
C LYS A 130 7.11 15.39 8.56
N LEU A 131 5.88 14.95 8.83
CA LEU A 131 4.88 15.74 9.53
C LEU A 131 4.67 15.14 10.92
N ARG A 132 4.58 15.99 11.94
CA ARG A 132 4.04 15.60 13.26
C ARG A 132 2.56 15.96 13.27
N TYR A 133 1.70 15.13 13.83
CA TYR A 133 0.28 15.47 13.96
C TYR A 133 -0.29 15.13 15.34
N ASP A 134 -1.30 15.91 15.71
CA ASP A 134 -2.11 15.72 16.90
C ASP A 134 -3.59 15.95 16.52
N GLY A 135 -4.40 14.92 16.73
CA GLY A 135 -5.79 14.88 16.29
C GLY A 135 -5.95 15.19 14.81
N THR A 136 -6.54 16.35 14.50
CA THR A 136 -6.84 16.81 13.14
C THR A 136 -5.87 17.89 12.65
N THR A 137 -4.79 18.17 13.37
CA THR A 137 -3.81 19.20 13.02
C THR A 137 -2.43 18.59 12.79
N TYR A 138 -1.78 18.92 11.68
CA TYR A 138 -0.41 18.51 11.36
C TYR A 138 0.53 19.71 11.30
N TYR A 139 1.82 19.46 11.51
CA TYR A 139 2.90 20.45 11.50
C TYR A 139 4.06 19.92 10.68
N HIS A 140 4.67 20.78 9.86
CA HIS A 140 5.92 20.44 9.20
C HIS A 140 7.02 20.22 10.24
N ALA A 141 7.52 18.99 10.34
CA ALA A 141 8.51 18.59 11.33
C ALA A 141 9.89 18.32 10.71
N GLY A 142 9.96 18.08 9.40
CA GLY A 142 11.22 17.78 8.76
C GLY A 142 11.18 17.55 7.26
N SER A 143 12.34 17.71 6.64
CA SER A 143 12.56 17.44 5.21
C SER A 143 13.88 16.67 5.03
N TYR A 144 13.86 15.66 4.18
CA TYR A 144 15.02 14.80 3.95
C TYR A 144 15.28 14.62 2.47
N GLN A 145 16.56 14.55 2.14
CA GLN A 145 17.01 14.10 0.84
C GLN A 145 17.15 12.58 0.87
N VAL A 146 16.69 11.92 -0.18
CA VAL A 146 16.90 10.49 -0.36
C VAL A 146 17.91 10.31 -1.48
N ARG A 147 18.95 9.50 -1.24
CA ARG A 147 20.10 9.37 -2.14
C ARG A 147 20.38 7.92 -2.47
N LEU A 148 20.50 7.60 -3.76
CA LEU A 148 21.02 6.32 -4.23
C LEU A 148 22.42 6.56 -4.80
N ASN A 149 23.43 5.94 -4.21
CA ASN A 149 24.84 6.11 -4.61
C ASN A 149 25.26 7.60 -4.69
N GLY A 150 24.80 8.42 -3.74
CA GLY A 150 25.08 9.86 -3.68
C GLY A 150 24.22 10.75 -4.59
N VAL A 151 23.44 10.18 -5.50
CA VAL A 151 22.56 10.91 -6.43
C VAL A 151 21.16 11.04 -5.83
N ALA A 152 20.48 12.17 -6.07
CA ALA A 152 19.09 12.36 -5.67
C ALA A 152 18.21 11.23 -6.22
N PHE A 153 17.42 10.63 -5.35
CA PHE A 153 16.57 9.49 -5.68
C PHE A 153 15.13 9.82 -5.28
N ALA A 154 14.22 9.87 -6.25
CA ALA A 154 12.81 10.17 -6.04
C ALA A 154 12.01 8.86 -5.84
N PRO A 155 11.83 8.35 -4.60
CA PRO A 155 10.99 7.20 -4.36
C PRO A 155 9.52 7.52 -4.65
N SER A 156 8.81 6.54 -5.21
CA SER A 156 7.36 6.55 -5.41
C SER A 156 6.60 5.82 -4.30
N GLY A 157 7.26 5.08 -3.41
CA GLY A 157 6.60 4.41 -2.29
C GLY A 157 7.43 4.41 -1.03
N ILE A 158 6.79 4.29 0.12
CA ILE A 158 7.47 4.13 1.41
C ILE A 158 6.63 3.30 2.37
N ASP A 159 7.27 2.43 3.12
CA ASP A 159 6.66 1.90 4.34
C ASP A 159 7.68 1.66 5.46
N ARG A 160 7.24 1.81 6.70
CA ARG A 160 8.05 1.59 7.90
C ARG A 160 8.24 0.10 8.12
N VAL A 161 9.48 -0.36 8.00
CA VAL A 161 9.85 -1.74 8.33
C VAL A 161 9.88 -1.91 9.83
N SER A 162 10.63 -1.07 10.54
CA SER A 162 10.84 -1.18 11.98
C SER A 162 11.39 0.12 12.53
N ASP A 163 11.32 0.30 13.84
CA ASP A 163 11.92 1.41 14.56
C ASP A 163 12.42 0.93 15.93
N ASN A 164 13.42 1.63 16.46
CA ASN A 164 13.97 1.39 17.78
C ASN A 164 14.44 2.71 18.39
N SER A 165 15.03 2.67 19.59
CA SER A 165 15.48 3.86 20.32
C SER A 165 16.45 4.79 19.57
N THR A 166 17.10 4.33 18.50
CA THR A 166 18.12 5.08 17.76
C THR A 166 17.73 5.38 16.30
N ALA A 167 16.96 4.53 15.64
CA ALA A 167 16.67 4.66 14.21
C ALA A 167 15.30 4.12 13.80
N ILE A 168 14.83 4.63 12.67
CA ILE A 168 13.70 4.12 11.90
C ILE A 168 14.26 3.51 10.62
N THR A 169 13.80 2.33 10.26
CA THR A 169 14.13 1.64 9.01
C THR A 169 12.91 1.62 8.11
N PHE A 170 13.13 1.99 6.85
CA PHE A 170 12.11 2.08 5.82
C PHE A 170 12.45 1.17 4.64
N MET A 171 11.40 0.66 4.00
CA MET A 171 11.46 0.27 2.60
C MET A 171 10.98 1.47 1.78
N PHE A 172 11.69 1.75 0.70
CA PHE A 172 11.29 2.70 -0.34
C PHE A 172 11.04 1.92 -1.63
N LYS A 173 10.13 2.41 -2.47
CA LYS A 173 9.86 1.83 -3.79
C LYS A 173 10.08 2.86 -4.88
N SER A 174 10.61 2.41 -6.03
CA SER A 174 10.55 3.17 -7.28
C SER A 174 10.21 2.19 -8.41
N GLY A 175 9.07 2.42 -9.08
CA GLY A 175 8.50 1.43 -10.00
C GLY A 175 8.27 0.09 -9.30
N ARG A 176 9.03 -0.93 -9.72
CA ARG A 176 8.97 -2.31 -9.20
C ARG A 176 10.13 -2.65 -8.27
N THR A 177 11.05 -1.73 -8.02
CA THR A 177 12.26 -2.00 -7.23
C THR A 177 12.08 -1.48 -5.81
N ILE A 178 12.43 -2.32 -4.83
CA ILE A 178 12.47 -1.99 -3.41
C ILE A 178 13.90 -1.63 -3.02
N TYR A 179 14.01 -0.62 -2.18
CA TYR A 179 15.24 -0.11 -1.60
C TYR A 179 15.08 -0.02 -0.09
N ASN A 180 16.17 -0.21 0.66
CA ASN A 180 16.16 0.00 2.10
C ASN A 180 16.91 1.28 2.44
N GLY A 181 16.42 2.01 3.44
CA GLY A 181 17.10 3.15 4.02
C GLY A 181 16.72 3.32 5.48
N SER A 182 17.55 4.04 6.24
CA SER A 182 17.29 4.31 7.65
C SER A 182 17.54 5.77 7.97
N LEU A 183 16.84 6.24 9.00
CA LEU A 183 16.93 7.59 9.52
C LEU A 183 17.14 7.52 11.04
N PRO A 184 18.01 8.35 11.65
CA PRO A 184 18.04 8.48 13.10
C PRO A 184 16.67 8.88 13.64
N LEU A 185 16.20 8.23 14.71
CA LEU A 185 14.83 8.33 15.21
C LEU A 185 14.32 9.78 15.35
N ARG A 186 15.19 10.67 15.85
CA ARG A 186 14.86 12.07 16.17
C ARG A 186 15.43 13.08 15.19
N ALA A 187 16.00 12.65 14.06
CA ALA A 187 16.50 13.58 13.05
C ALA A 187 15.34 14.46 12.56
N ALA A 188 15.50 15.79 12.58
CA ALA A 188 14.54 16.73 12.02
C ALA A 188 14.73 16.93 10.51
N SER A 189 15.93 16.70 10.00
CA SER A 189 16.24 16.77 8.57
C SER A 189 17.53 16.01 8.28
N GLY A 190 17.83 15.74 7.01
CA GLY A 190 19.10 15.16 6.63
C GLY A 190 19.05 14.36 5.34
N THR A 191 20.01 13.47 5.19
CA THR A 191 20.15 12.59 4.03
C THR A 191 19.91 11.14 4.44
N ILE A 192 19.04 10.46 3.70
CA ILE A 192 18.82 9.01 3.79
C ILE A 192 19.51 8.39 2.58
N ASN A 193 20.58 7.64 2.82
CA ASN A 193 21.18 6.82 1.77
C ASN A 193 20.39 5.53 1.65
N VAL A 194 19.93 5.23 0.44
CA VAL A 194 19.21 3.99 0.13
C VAL A 194 20.07 3.03 -0.65
N THR A 195 19.83 1.74 -0.45
CA THR A 195 20.46 0.65 -1.18
C THR A 195 19.38 -0.21 -1.82
N LYS A 196 19.57 -0.62 -3.09
CA LYS A 196 18.66 -1.56 -3.75
C LYS A 196 18.59 -2.86 -2.95
N ALA A 197 17.38 -3.36 -2.71
CA ALA A 197 17.12 -4.62 -2.03
C ALA A 197 16.75 -5.70 -3.05
N PHE A 198 15.54 -5.61 -3.61
CA PHE A 198 14.98 -6.61 -4.53
C PHE A 198 13.99 -5.98 -5.51
N ASP A 199 13.64 -6.72 -6.56
CA ASP A 199 12.63 -6.36 -7.54
C ASP A 199 11.34 -7.15 -7.31
N LEU A 200 10.20 -6.55 -7.61
CA LEU A 200 8.88 -7.19 -7.57
C LEU A 200 8.56 -7.81 -8.93
N GLN A 201 8.29 -9.11 -8.96
CA GLN A 201 7.78 -9.75 -10.16
C GLN A 201 6.34 -9.27 -10.43
N VAL A 202 6.14 -8.61 -11.57
CA VAL A 202 4.81 -8.20 -12.06
C VAL A 202 4.43 -9.03 -13.29
N ASP A 203 5.35 -9.19 -14.24
CA ASP A 203 5.10 -9.95 -15.45
C ASP A 203 4.88 -11.44 -15.11
N GLY A 204 3.81 -12.01 -15.68
CA GLY A 204 3.42 -13.40 -15.41
C GLY A 204 2.82 -13.66 -14.02
N ALA A 205 2.60 -12.63 -13.20
CA ALA A 205 1.89 -12.80 -11.92
C ALA A 205 0.45 -13.31 -12.15
N LEU A 206 -0.02 -14.15 -11.24
CA LEU A 206 -1.37 -14.72 -11.30
C LEU A 206 -2.36 -13.84 -10.55
N VAL A 207 -3.48 -13.55 -11.20
CA VAL A 207 -4.63 -12.88 -10.61
C VAL A 207 -5.83 -13.81 -10.80
N ASN A 208 -6.42 -14.24 -9.69
CA ASN A 208 -7.44 -15.31 -9.70
C ASN A 208 -6.96 -16.57 -10.45
N GLY A 209 -5.71 -16.99 -10.21
CA GLY A 209 -5.11 -18.18 -10.82
C GLY A 209 -4.71 -18.06 -12.29
N ALA A 210 -4.90 -16.91 -12.94
CA ALA A 210 -4.58 -16.70 -14.35
C ALA A 210 -3.63 -15.52 -14.56
N THR A 211 -2.79 -15.59 -15.59
CA THR A 211 -1.96 -14.45 -15.99
C THR A 211 -2.83 -13.32 -16.54
N VAL A 212 -2.42 -12.07 -16.27
CA VAL A 212 -3.02 -10.88 -16.88
C VAL A 212 -2.05 -10.37 -17.95
N PRO A 213 -2.35 -10.52 -19.27
CA PRO A 213 -1.38 -10.30 -20.33
C PRO A 213 -0.77 -8.89 -20.39
N ASP A 214 -1.52 -7.86 -19.99
CA ASP A 214 -1.05 -6.47 -20.03
C ASP A 214 -0.60 -5.93 -18.67
N LEU A 215 -0.46 -6.79 -17.65
CA LEU A 215 -0.15 -6.38 -16.28
C LEU A 215 1.14 -5.57 -16.17
N GLY A 216 2.14 -5.88 -16.98
CA GLY A 216 3.41 -5.15 -17.01
C GLY A 216 3.29 -3.67 -17.40
N THR A 217 2.17 -3.28 -18.02
CA THR A 217 1.88 -1.90 -18.46
C THR A 217 1.07 -1.10 -17.44
N PHE A 218 0.71 -1.69 -16.30
CA PHE A 218 0.00 -0.99 -15.25
C PHE A 218 0.94 -0.01 -14.54
N SER A 219 0.43 1.16 -14.18
CA SER A 219 1.11 2.13 -13.35
C SER A 219 1.35 1.52 -11.97
N ASN A 220 2.56 1.72 -11.44
CA ASN A 220 2.94 1.29 -10.09
C ASN A 220 2.58 2.38 -9.11
N GLN A 221 1.88 2.04 -8.05
CA GLN A 221 1.39 3.01 -7.06
C GLN A 221 2.20 2.94 -5.77
N GLY A 222 1.66 3.37 -4.63
CA GLY A 222 2.28 3.16 -3.32
C GLY A 222 2.45 1.67 -2.97
N PHE A 223 2.78 1.35 -1.72
CA PHE A 223 2.73 -0.04 -1.22
C PHE A 223 2.53 -0.07 0.29
N PHE A 224 2.23 -1.26 0.81
CA PHE A 224 2.22 -1.51 2.25
C PHE A 224 3.05 -2.74 2.59
N TYR A 225 3.76 -2.73 3.71
CA TYR A 225 4.54 -3.85 4.22
C TYR A 225 4.12 -4.21 5.65
N ASP A 226 3.55 -5.40 5.80
CA ASP A 226 3.30 -6.01 7.10
C ASP A 226 4.59 -6.62 7.63
N GLU A 227 5.26 -5.91 8.53
CA GLU A 227 6.47 -6.37 9.22
C GLU A 227 6.25 -7.70 9.95
N SER A 228 5.12 -7.85 10.64
CA SER A 228 4.85 -8.99 11.50
C SER A 228 4.68 -10.29 10.70
N LYS A 229 4.18 -10.16 9.47
CA LYS A 229 3.94 -11.29 8.56
C LYS A 229 4.97 -11.39 7.43
N LYS A 230 5.83 -10.39 7.26
CA LYS A 230 6.77 -10.28 6.13
C LYS A 230 6.04 -10.31 4.78
N VAL A 231 4.95 -9.55 4.68
CA VAL A 231 4.08 -9.50 3.50
C VAL A 231 4.01 -8.09 2.93
N LEU A 232 4.28 -7.95 1.64
CA LEU A 232 4.15 -6.69 0.91
C LEU A 232 2.94 -6.72 -0.02
N TYR A 233 2.18 -5.63 -0.06
CA TYR A 233 1.01 -5.42 -0.93
C TYR A 233 1.33 -4.30 -1.92
N ASN A 234 1.32 -4.60 -3.22
CA ASN A 234 1.69 -3.68 -4.29
C ASN A 234 0.48 -3.40 -5.21
N PRO A 235 -0.21 -2.26 -5.04
CA PRO A 235 -1.23 -1.81 -5.97
C PRO A 235 -0.65 -1.43 -7.34
N LEU A 236 -1.36 -1.84 -8.38
CA LEU A 236 -1.12 -1.57 -9.79
C LEU A 236 -2.43 -1.10 -10.42
N THR A 237 -2.40 -0.05 -11.25
CA THR A 237 -3.61 0.41 -11.95
C THR A 237 -3.41 0.64 -13.45
N LYS A 238 -4.47 0.36 -14.23
CA LYS A 238 -4.63 0.80 -15.61
C LYS A 238 -6.10 1.12 -15.95
N GLY A 239 -6.42 2.40 -16.10
CA GLY A 239 -7.79 2.87 -16.39
C GLY A 239 -8.74 2.58 -15.23
N HIS A 240 -9.84 1.87 -15.48
CA HIS A 240 -10.80 1.45 -14.45
C HIS A 240 -10.47 0.09 -13.80
N ARG A 241 -9.22 -0.39 -13.93
CA ARG A 241 -8.75 -1.68 -13.40
C ARG A 241 -7.62 -1.47 -12.40
N SER A 242 -7.83 -1.84 -11.14
CA SER A 242 -6.76 -1.94 -10.14
C SER A 242 -6.57 -3.37 -9.68
N ILE A 243 -5.31 -3.76 -9.48
CA ILE A 243 -4.89 -5.06 -8.96
C ILE A 243 -3.96 -4.81 -7.78
N VAL A 244 -4.08 -5.61 -6.72
CA VAL A 244 -3.07 -5.64 -5.64
C VAL A 244 -2.39 -7.00 -5.70
N LEU A 245 -1.09 -6.99 -5.97
CA LEU A 245 -0.24 -8.17 -5.89
C LEU A 245 0.33 -8.30 -4.48
N VAL A 246 0.46 -9.52 -3.99
CA VAL A 246 0.99 -9.82 -2.66
C VAL A 246 2.32 -10.55 -2.77
N TYR A 247 3.29 -10.19 -1.94
CA TYR A 247 4.62 -10.82 -1.90
C TYR A 247 4.90 -11.28 -0.47
N ARG A 248 5.11 -12.58 -0.27
CA ARG A 248 5.34 -13.16 1.05
C ARG A 248 6.82 -13.42 1.31
N ASN A 249 7.19 -13.52 2.59
CA ASN A 249 8.55 -13.79 3.04
C ASN A 249 9.56 -12.74 2.54
N VAL A 250 9.10 -11.51 2.33
CA VAL A 250 9.97 -10.38 1.97
C VAL A 250 10.39 -9.62 3.21
N SER A 251 11.61 -9.11 3.23
CA SER A 251 12.20 -8.42 4.37
C SER A 251 13.35 -7.54 3.91
N PRO A 252 13.96 -6.70 4.77
CA PRO A 252 15.12 -5.89 4.38
C PRO A 252 16.31 -6.71 3.85
N THR A 253 16.42 -8.00 4.20
CA THR A 253 17.49 -8.88 3.72
C THR A 253 17.14 -9.62 2.42
N THR A 254 15.92 -9.44 1.89
CA THR A 254 15.52 -10.07 0.62
C THR A 254 16.30 -9.46 -0.54
N THR A 255 16.76 -10.32 -1.46
CA THR A 255 17.53 -9.96 -2.65
C THR A 255 16.94 -10.60 -3.91
N GLY A 256 17.38 -10.16 -5.08
CA GLY A 256 16.94 -10.72 -6.36
C GLY A 256 15.53 -10.26 -6.72
N THR A 257 14.70 -11.18 -7.23
CA THR A 257 13.31 -10.90 -7.63
C THR A 257 12.35 -11.67 -6.73
N ALA A 258 11.45 -10.96 -6.04
CA ALA A 258 10.39 -11.56 -5.24
C ALA A 258 9.20 -11.93 -6.13
N PRO A 259 8.78 -13.22 -6.16
CA PRO A 259 7.59 -13.63 -6.91
C PRO A 259 6.31 -13.17 -6.20
N ALA A 260 5.31 -12.79 -7.00
CA ALA A 260 3.96 -12.55 -6.48
C ALA A 260 3.34 -13.88 -5.99
N ALA A 261 2.55 -13.82 -4.93
CA ALA A 261 1.77 -14.93 -4.42
C ALA A 261 0.83 -15.45 -5.52
N THR A 262 0.81 -16.76 -5.71
CA THR A 262 -0.01 -17.42 -6.74
C THR A 262 -1.43 -17.72 -6.26
N ASP A 263 -1.64 -17.66 -4.95
CA ASP A 263 -2.84 -18.05 -4.21
C ASP A 263 -3.55 -16.88 -3.55
N LEU A 264 -3.06 -15.64 -3.69
CA LEU A 264 -3.70 -14.45 -3.13
C LEU A 264 -3.55 -13.25 -4.07
N SER A 265 -4.68 -12.70 -4.52
CA SER A 265 -4.71 -11.51 -5.35
C SER A 265 -6.00 -10.72 -5.16
N PHE A 266 -5.94 -9.42 -5.46
CA PHE A 266 -7.09 -8.52 -5.42
C PHE A 266 -7.26 -7.90 -6.79
N ARG A 267 -8.50 -7.73 -7.26
CA ARG A 267 -8.76 -6.98 -8.49
C ARG A 267 -10.12 -6.32 -8.47
N ILE A 268 -10.15 -5.01 -8.70
CA ILE A 268 -11.36 -4.28 -9.04
C ILE A 268 -11.31 -3.93 -10.52
N THR A 269 -12.40 -4.21 -11.23
CA THR A 269 -12.67 -3.68 -12.58
C THR A 269 -14.00 -2.97 -12.49
N SER A 270 -13.96 -1.64 -12.40
CA SER A 270 -15.14 -0.86 -12.05
C SER A 270 -15.97 -0.49 -13.27
N ALA A 271 -17.22 -0.96 -13.32
CA ALA A 271 -18.20 -0.47 -14.30
C ALA A 271 -18.81 0.87 -13.89
N ALA A 272 -18.97 1.12 -12.58
CA ALA A 272 -19.54 2.37 -12.06
C ALA A 272 -18.60 3.58 -12.22
N TYR A 273 -17.29 3.31 -12.30
CA TYR A 273 -16.22 4.30 -12.48
C TYR A 273 -15.39 3.93 -13.71
N ALA A 274 -16.06 3.84 -14.87
CA ALA A 274 -15.49 3.31 -16.10
C ALA A 274 -14.38 4.18 -16.72
N ILE A 275 -14.33 5.48 -16.36
CA ILE A 275 -13.26 6.39 -16.81
C ILE A 275 -11.96 6.07 -16.07
N LYS A 276 -12.04 5.92 -14.74
CA LYS A 276 -10.86 5.75 -13.89
C LYS A 276 -11.22 5.08 -12.58
N PHE A 277 -10.37 4.14 -12.15
CA PHE A 277 -10.40 3.52 -10.84
C PHE A 277 -8.96 3.17 -10.48
N GLU A 278 -8.27 4.11 -9.83
CA GLU A 278 -6.89 4.00 -9.38
C GLU A 278 -6.84 3.82 -7.88
N ILE A 279 -6.42 2.63 -7.44
CA ILE A 279 -5.95 2.41 -6.07
C ILE A 279 -4.56 3.04 -5.96
N GLU A 280 -4.45 4.14 -5.22
CA GLU A 280 -3.20 4.92 -5.09
C GLU A 280 -2.30 4.37 -3.97
N GLY A 281 -2.90 3.81 -2.93
CA GLY A 281 -2.18 3.15 -1.86
C GLY A 281 -3.09 2.22 -1.07
N VAL A 282 -2.46 1.32 -0.29
CA VAL A 282 -3.14 0.32 0.53
C VAL A 282 -2.56 0.36 1.95
N GLY A 283 -3.27 -0.20 2.92
CA GLY A 283 -2.80 -0.28 4.30
C GLY A 283 -3.61 -1.27 5.12
N LEU A 284 -2.95 -1.95 6.06
CA LEU A 284 -3.60 -2.95 6.91
C LEU A 284 -3.93 -2.40 8.30
N SER A 285 -5.13 -2.69 8.79
CA SER A 285 -5.54 -2.34 10.16
C SER A 285 -6.62 -3.31 10.64
N ASP A 286 -6.46 -3.87 11.85
CA ASP A 286 -7.31 -4.93 12.41
C ASP A 286 -7.53 -6.11 11.44
N GLY A 287 -6.47 -6.52 10.74
CA GLY A 287 -6.51 -7.60 9.74
C GLY A 287 -7.20 -7.25 8.43
N LYS A 288 -7.82 -6.07 8.29
CA LYS A 288 -8.49 -5.65 7.04
C LYS A 288 -7.56 -4.84 6.15
N LEU A 289 -7.70 -5.02 4.84
CA LEU A 289 -6.95 -4.25 3.83
C LEU A 289 -7.79 -3.06 3.35
N TYR A 290 -7.34 -1.86 3.69
CA TYR A 290 -7.92 -0.60 3.28
C TYR A 290 -7.15 -0.01 2.11
N PHE A 291 -7.80 0.89 1.37
CA PHE A 291 -7.18 1.57 0.25
C PHE A 291 -7.84 2.92 -0.04
N SER A 292 -7.10 3.85 -0.64
CA SER A 292 -7.64 5.07 -1.23
C SER A 292 -7.88 4.88 -2.73
N THR A 293 -8.75 5.69 -3.31
CA THR A 293 -8.89 5.73 -4.77
C THR A 293 -8.97 7.13 -5.33
N ASN A 294 -8.33 7.30 -6.49
CA ASN A 294 -8.69 8.29 -7.48
C ASN A 294 -9.63 7.62 -8.50
N ARG A 295 -10.92 7.98 -8.52
CA ARG A 295 -11.91 7.30 -9.38
C ARG A 295 -12.92 8.27 -9.97
N ALA A 296 -13.34 8.01 -11.20
CA ALA A 296 -14.21 8.92 -11.94
C ALA A 296 -15.18 8.20 -12.88
N ASN A 297 -16.30 8.87 -13.14
CA ASN A 297 -17.25 8.53 -14.19
C ASN A 297 -17.69 9.81 -14.93
N GLU A 298 -18.70 9.72 -15.78
CA GLU A 298 -19.20 10.86 -16.57
C GLU A 298 -19.72 12.03 -15.73
N SER A 299 -20.09 11.78 -14.46
CA SER A 299 -20.54 12.80 -13.51
C SER A 299 -19.40 13.48 -12.74
N GLY A 300 -18.15 13.02 -12.92
CA GLY A 300 -16.96 13.61 -12.33
C GLY A 300 -16.17 12.68 -11.41
N ALA A 301 -15.42 13.28 -10.50
CA ALA A 301 -14.57 12.58 -9.53
C ALA A 301 -15.38 12.09 -8.32
N HIS A 302 -15.08 10.86 -7.87
CA HIS A 302 -15.78 10.16 -6.81
C HIS A 302 -14.81 9.52 -5.81
N ASP A 303 -13.68 10.19 -5.59
CA ASP A 303 -12.59 9.72 -4.74
C ASP A 303 -13.04 9.33 -3.33
N GLY A 304 -12.30 8.42 -2.72
CA GLY A 304 -12.64 7.95 -1.38
C GLY A 304 -11.63 6.99 -0.79
N VAL A 305 -11.97 6.52 0.40
CA VAL A 305 -11.28 5.45 1.12
C VAL A 305 -12.24 4.29 1.35
N HIS A 306 -11.69 3.08 1.24
CA HIS A 306 -12.45 1.85 1.09
C HIS A 306 -11.80 0.70 1.86
N VAL A 307 -12.51 -0.41 1.94
CA VAL A 307 -12.00 -1.68 2.47
C VAL A 307 -12.39 -2.84 1.56
N PHE A 308 -11.47 -3.77 1.31
CA PHE A 308 -11.79 -5.00 0.59
C PHE A 308 -12.72 -5.89 1.43
N ASN A 309 -13.78 -6.41 0.80
CA ASN A 309 -14.74 -7.26 1.49
C ASN A 309 -14.18 -8.67 1.68
N GLY A 310 -14.39 -9.25 2.87
CA GLY A 310 -14.06 -10.64 3.18
C GLY A 310 -12.57 -10.94 3.43
N TYR A 311 -11.66 -10.01 3.14
CA TYR A 311 -10.24 -10.21 3.40
C TYR A 311 -9.91 -10.00 4.88
N VAL A 312 -9.22 -10.98 5.46
CA VAL A 312 -8.60 -10.91 6.79
C VAL A 312 -7.18 -11.44 6.65
N ALA A 313 -6.18 -10.61 6.96
CA ALA A 313 -4.80 -11.06 7.01
C ALA A 313 -4.61 -12.07 8.14
N ALA A 314 -4.02 -13.21 7.78
CA ALA A 314 -3.77 -14.36 8.66
C ALA A 314 -2.39 -14.30 9.30
#